data_AF-A0A164TP97-F1
#
_entry.id   AF-A0A164TP97-F1
#
_cell.length_a   1.000
_cell.length_b   1.000
_cell.length_c   1.000
_cell.angle_alpha   90.00
_cell.angle_beta   90.00
_cell.angle_gamma   90.00
#
_symmetry.space_group_name_H-M   'P 1'
#
loop_
_entity.id
_entity.type
_entity.pdbx_description
1 polymer ?
#
loop_
_entity_poly.entity_id
_entity_poly.type
_entity_poly.pdbx_seq_one_letter_code
_entity_poly.pdbx_strand_id
1 'polypeptide(L)'
;MVWKFEQDGREEKEKCPFNQSTLFYSFRMDGKIVDRQLAASIVFEDDIRFEINFAKKLADLVSEVDRLQLDWDLIYLGRKRLKHENETWVEGSEQLVNVEYSYWTLSYILSKRGAEKLLRGEPFGHLVPVDEYLPIMFDRHPESRWKEPFPNRDLKAYSVAPLMVYPTHYTGEAGYISDTESSEIVPDIIKNAAAKEGKADKGSKEVEIEDKIKIELPAMGETGPIVDATSTSAATQREEIATISNEFHVEL
;
A
#
# COMPACT_ATOMS: atom_id res chain seq x y z
N MET A 1 7.26 -7.97 2.71
CA MET A 1 7.54 -9.04 3.70
C MET A 1 6.71 -8.70 4.92
N VAL A 2 5.64 -9.44 5.21
CA VAL A 2 4.68 -9.04 6.23
C VAL A 2 5.15 -9.55 7.60
N TRP A 3 5.21 -8.64 8.58
CA TRP A 3 5.55 -8.93 9.96
C TRP A 3 4.28 -8.86 10.81
N LYS A 4 4.19 -9.72 11.83
CA LYS A 4 2.98 -9.96 12.62
C LYS A 4 3.30 -9.74 14.08
N PHE A 5 2.40 -9.06 14.79
CA PHE A 5 2.44 -8.94 16.26
C PHE A 5 1.11 -9.39 16.84
N GLU A 6 1.16 -10.48 17.61
CA GLU A 6 0.03 -11.24 18.15
C GLU A 6 0.00 -11.07 19.67
N GLN A 7 -1.10 -10.69 20.34
CA GLN A 7 -1.19 -10.36 21.79
C GLN A 7 -0.51 -11.34 22.80
N ASP A 8 -0.07 -12.52 22.36
CA ASP A 8 0.65 -13.53 23.14
C ASP A 8 2.17 -13.66 22.82
N GLY A 9 2.74 -12.75 22.01
CA GLY A 9 4.16 -12.72 21.67
C GLY A 9 4.63 -13.70 20.61
N ARG A 10 3.73 -14.32 19.82
CA ARG A 10 4.10 -15.29 18.77
C ARG A 10 4.37 -14.64 17.39
N GLU A 11 5.66 -14.58 17.04
CA GLU A 11 6.14 -14.22 15.70
C GLU A 11 5.81 -15.33 14.69
N GLU A 12 5.19 -14.98 13.55
CA GLU A 12 4.97 -15.93 12.45
C GLU A 12 5.33 -15.25 11.13
N LYS A 13 6.32 -15.83 10.43
CA LYS A 13 6.85 -15.33 9.17
C LYS A 13 6.19 -16.05 8.01
N GLU A 14 5.40 -15.34 7.21
CA GLU A 14 5.02 -15.81 5.87
C GLU A 14 5.75 -14.98 4.81
N LYS A 15 6.57 -15.67 4.00
CA LYS A 15 7.26 -15.09 2.86
C LYS A 15 6.39 -15.28 1.62
N CYS A 16 6.30 -14.26 0.77
CA CYS A 16 5.65 -14.37 -0.54
C CYS A 16 6.44 -15.36 -1.43
N PRO A 17 5.85 -16.46 -1.93
CA PRO A 17 6.41 -17.18 -3.04
C PRO A 17 6.34 -16.26 -4.27
N PHE A 18 7.39 -16.30 -5.07
CA PHE A 18 7.75 -15.39 -6.17
C PHE A 18 6.70 -15.23 -7.30
N ASN A 19 5.45 -15.70 -7.16
CA ASN A 19 4.43 -15.69 -8.20
C ASN A 19 3.03 -15.20 -7.76
N GLN A 20 2.87 -14.64 -6.56
CA GLN A 20 1.59 -14.09 -6.12
C GLN A 20 1.65 -12.57 -6.09
N SER A 21 0.65 -11.92 -6.68
CA SER A 21 0.57 -10.46 -6.66
C SER A 21 0.41 -9.95 -5.23
N THR A 22 0.96 -8.75 -4.96
CA THR A 22 0.83 -8.02 -3.67
C THR A 22 -0.61 -8.00 -3.16
N LEU A 23 -1.57 -7.98 -4.08
CA LEU A 23 -3.00 -8.10 -3.83
C LEU A 23 -3.39 -9.36 -3.04
N PHE A 24 -2.95 -10.53 -3.50
CA PHE A 24 -3.29 -11.81 -2.86
C PHE A 24 -2.76 -11.88 -1.43
N TYR A 25 -1.58 -11.31 -1.20
CA TYR A 25 -0.97 -11.30 0.11
C TYR A 25 -1.68 -10.39 1.09
N SER A 26 -1.99 -9.16 0.68
CA SER A 26 -2.70 -8.21 1.55
C SER A 26 -4.01 -8.80 2.08
N PHE A 27 -4.85 -9.36 1.21
CA PHE A 27 -6.16 -9.89 1.65
C PHE A 27 -6.07 -11.23 2.38
N ARG A 28 -5.04 -12.04 2.11
CA ARG A 28 -4.76 -13.21 2.94
C ARG A 28 -4.45 -12.79 4.38
N MET A 29 -3.73 -11.68 4.55
CA MET A 29 -3.44 -11.14 5.88
C MET A 29 -4.70 -10.61 6.57
N ASP A 30 -5.57 -9.91 5.84
CA ASP A 30 -6.86 -9.46 6.37
C ASP A 30 -7.68 -10.65 6.90
N GLY A 31 -7.75 -11.74 6.13
CA GLY A 31 -8.40 -12.99 6.56
C GLY A 31 -7.83 -13.52 7.88
N LYS A 32 -6.49 -13.52 8.01
CA LYS A 32 -5.83 -13.96 9.24
C LYS A 32 -6.10 -13.06 10.44
N ILE A 33 -6.16 -11.74 10.24
CA ILE A 33 -6.49 -10.78 11.31
C ILE A 33 -7.86 -11.12 11.88
N VAL A 34 -8.83 -11.39 11.01
CA VAL A 34 -10.20 -11.77 11.40
C VAL A 34 -10.25 -13.15 12.02
N ASP A 35 -9.70 -14.18 11.37
CA ASP A 35 -9.74 -15.57 11.83
C ASP A 35 -9.13 -15.73 13.23
N ARG A 36 -8.09 -14.94 13.53
CA ARG A 36 -7.37 -14.98 14.80
C ARG A 36 -7.83 -13.94 15.82
N GLN A 37 -8.81 -13.12 15.46
CA GLN A 37 -9.35 -12.07 16.33
C GLN A 37 -8.27 -11.06 16.81
N LEU A 38 -7.30 -10.71 15.96
CA LEU A 38 -6.28 -9.73 16.30
C LEU A 38 -6.91 -8.33 16.33
N ALA A 39 -6.69 -7.58 17.41
CA ALA A 39 -7.26 -6.24 17.56
C ALA A 39 -6.77 -5.29 16.46
N ALA A 40 -5.47 -5.33 16.19
CA ALA A 40 -4.80 -4.60 15.12
C ALA A 40 -3.58 -5.37 14.60
N SER A 41 -3.08 -4.99 13.44
CA SER A 41 -1.84 -5.53 12.86
C SER A 41 -1.15 -4.46 12.02
N ILE A 42 0.17 -4.55 11.91
CA ILE A 42 0.97 -3.67 11.05
C ILE A 42 1.43 -4.48 9.85
N VAL A 43 1.26 -3.90 8.66
CA VAL A 43 1.67 -4.51 7.39
C VAL A 43 2.82 -3.72 6.81
N PHE A 44 3.81 -4.42 6.26
CA PHE A 44 4.99 -3.86 5.62
C PHE A 44 5.25 -4.55 4.27
N GLU A 45 5.64 -3.76 3.28
CA GLU A 45 6.33 -4.25 2.08
C GLU A 45 7.76 -4.71 2.41
N ASP A 46 8.41 -5.45 1.50
CA ASP A 46 9.74 -6.03 1.72
C ASP A 46 10.91 -5.09 1.42
N ASP A 47 10.68 -4.02 0.69
CA ASP A 47 11.69 -3.10 0.16
C ASP A 47 11.57 -1.70 0.76
N ILE A 48 11.32 -1.65 2.07
CA ILE A 48 11.15 -0.42 2.83
C ILE A 48 12.36 -0.08 3.70
N ARG A 49 12.39 1.17 4.18
CA ARG A 49 13.25 1.66 5.25
C ARG A 49 12.44 2.45 6.27
N PHE A 50 12.88 2.43 7.51
CA PHE A 50 12.25 3.11 8.62
C PHE A 50 12.88 4.47 8.89
N GLU A 51 12.07 5.39 9.42
CA GLU A 51 12.56 6.59 10.07
C GLU A 51 13.37 6.28 11.32
N ILE A 52 14.27 7.22 11.68
CA ILE A 52 14.96 7.17 12.96
C ILE A 52 13.90 7.19 14.09
N ASN A 53 14.10 6.33 15.09
CA ASN A 53 13.21 6.13 16.23
C ASN A 53 11.80 5.66 15.84
N PHE A 54 11.66 4.88 14.76
CA PHE A 54 10.36 4.36 14.31
C PHE A 54 9.54 3.73 15.44
N ALA A 55 10.15 2.87 16.26
CA ALA A 55 9.45 2.15 17.33
C ALA A 55 8.81 3.12 18.34
N LYS A 56 9.60 4.10 18.81
CA LYS A 56 9.10 5.19 19.66
C LYS A 56 8.01 6.02 18.98
N LYS A 57 8.17 6.38 17.69
CA LYS A 57 7.17 7.15 16.95
C LYS A 57 5.84 6.39 16.81
N LEU A 58 5.94 5.07 16.61
CA LEU A 58 4.77 4.19 16.54
C LEU A 58 4.07 4.07 17.90
N ALA A 59 4.83 3.94 18.99
CA ALA A 59 4.32 3.99 20.37
C ALA A 59 3.58 5.31 20.67
N ASP A 60 4.21 6.44 20.33
CA ASP A 60 3.61 7.77 20.46
C ASP A 60 2.31 7.88 19.65
N LEU A 61 2.26 7.30 18.44
CA LEU A 61 1.05 7.24 17.60
C LEU A 61 -0.06 6.40 18.23
N VAL A 62 0.24 5.20 18.72
CA VAL A 62 -0.77 4.33 19.37
C VAL A 62 -1.35 5.03 20.58
N SER A 63 -0.50 5.60 21.43
CA SER A 63 -0.90 6.41 22.59
C SER A 63 -1.80 7.58 22.20
N GLU A 64 -1.52 8.25 21.08
CA GLU A 64 -2.32 9.36 20.58
C GLU A 64 -3.69 8.90 20.05
N VAL A 65 -3.73 7.81 19.29
CA VAL A 65 -4.96 7.19 18.78
C VAL A 65 -5.90 6.82 19.94
N ASP A 66 -5.35 6.22 21.00
CA ASP A 66 -6.10 5.86 22.20
C ASP A 66 -6.55 7.10 22.98
N ARG A 67 -5.67 8.08 23.19
CA ARG A 67 -6.03 9.34 23.86
C ARG A 67 -7.18 10.07 23.15
N LEU A 68 -7.16 10.08 21.82
CA LEU A 68 -8.20 10.71 21.00
C LEU A 68 -9.47 9.87 20.89
N GLN A 69 -9.44 8.60 21.33
CA GLN A 69 -10.50 7.63 21.09
C GLN A 69 -10.89 7.61 19.60
N LEU A 70 -9.87 7.64 18.74
CA LEU A 70 -10.06 7.81 17.31
C LEU A 70 -10.82 6.62 16.73
N ASP A 71 -11.83 6.91 15.93
CA ASP A 71 -12.59 5.87 15.25
C ASP A 71 -11.94 5.51 13.91
N TRP A 72 -10.96 4.59 13.93
CA TRP A 72 -10.11 4.26 12.77
C TRP A 72 -10.24 2.80 12.31
N ASP A 73 -9.93 2.57 11.04
CA ASP A 73 -9.82 1.25 10.41
C ASP A 73 -8.42 1.00 9.86
N LEU A 74 -7.84 2.02 9.21
CA LEU A 74 -6.53 1.95 8.59
C LEU A 74 -5.73 3.23 8.87
N ILE A 75 -4.45 3.10 9.20
CA ILE A 75 -3.53 4.24 9.34
C ILE A 75 -2.29 3.97 8.51
N TYR A 76 -2.05 4.77 7.46
CA TYR A 76 -0.82 4.66 6.68
C TYR A 76 0.39 5.13 7.48
N LEU A 77 1.46 4.33 7.45
CA LEU A 77 2.79 4.66 7.99
C LEU A 77 3.77 5.06 6.89
N GLY A 78 3.56 4.54 5.68
CA GLY A 78 4.33 4.87 4.48
C GLY A 78 3.46 4.74 3.23
N ARG A 79 3.48 5.77 2.40
CA ARG A 79 2.80 5.82 1.11
C ARG A 79 3.35 6.91 0.19
N LYS A 80 2.98 6.88 -1.09
CA LYS A 80 3.20 7.99 -2.02
C LYS A 80 2.03 8.97 -1.97
N ARG A 81 2.32 10.17 -1.47
CA ARG A 81 1.39 11.33 -1.47
C ARG A 81 1.42 12.02 -2.83
N LEU A 82 0.27 12.42 -3.36
CA LEU A 82 0.22 13.20 -4.59
C LEU A 82 0.31 14.71 -4.30
N LYS A 83 1.10 15.44 -5.09
CA LYS A 83 1.49 16.85 -4.84
C LYS A 83 0.33 17.87 -4.77
N HIS A 84 -0.88 17.48 -5.16
CA HIS A 84 -2.05 18.37 -5.27
C HIS A 84 -3.15 18.07 -4.26
N GLU A 85 -2.92 17.15 -3.33
CA GLU A 85 -3.91 16.79 -2.31
C GLU A 85 -3.81 17.69 -1.08
N ASN A 86 -4.95 18.28 -0.71
CA ASN A 86 -5.07 19.11 0.48
C ASN A 86 -5.53 18.25 1.65
N GLU A 87 -4.59 17.51 2.25
CA GLU A 87 -4.85 16.75 3.46
C GLU A 87 -4.97 17.68 4.66
N THR A 88 -6.03 17.48 5.45
CA THR A 88 -6.30 18.25 6.67
C THR A 88 -5.90 17.45 7.89
N TRP A 89 -5.38 18.11 8.92
CA TRP A 89 -5.12 17.49 10.23
C TRP A 89 -6.40 16.93 10.87
N VAL A 90 -6.27 15.79 11.53
CA VAL A 90 -7.31 15.25 12.41
C VAL A 90 -7.43 16.16 13.63
N GLU A 91 -8.66 16.45 14.05
CA GLU A 91 -8.91 17.35 15.18
C GLU A 91 -8.25 16.84 16.47
N GLY A 92 -7.45 17.70 17.11
CA GLY A 92 -6.71 17.37 18.33
C GLY A 92 -5.49 16.46 18.14
N SER A 93 -5.17 16.11 16.89
CA SER A 93 -3.99 15.32 16.55
C SER A 93 -2.78 16.17 16.19
N GLU A 94 -1.61 15.68 16.55
CA GLU A 94 -0.30 16.24 16.19
C GLU A 94 0.40 15.42 15.09
N GLN A 95 -0.08 14.19 14.83
CA GLN A 95 0.58 13.24 13.95
C GLN A 95 -0.31 12.71 12.82
N LEU A 96 -1.63 12.93 12.85
CA LEU A 96 -2.56 12.33 11.90
C LEU A 96 -3.23 13.36 10.99
N VAL A 97 -3.34 12.98 9.71
CA VAL A 97 -4.13 13.70 8.71
C VAL A 97 -5.24 12.80 8.16
N ASN A 98 -6.34 13.42 7.73
CA ASN A 98 -7.33 12.79 6.89
C ASN A 98 -6.66 12.46 5.55
N VAL A 99 -6.59 11.17 5.23
CA VAL A 99 -5.89 10.69 4.03
C VAL A 99 -6.71 10.99 2.79
N GLU A 100 -6.04 11.46 1.74
CA GLU A 100 -6.61 11.59 0.40
C GLU A 100 -6.11 10.43 -0.49
N TYR A 101 -6.35 10.51 -1.80
CA TYR A 101 -5.95 9.46 -2.71
C TYR A 101 -4.45 9.13 -2.59
N SER A 102 -4.10 7.85 -2.69
CA SER A 102 -2.77 7.39 -2.29
C SER A 102 -2.30 6.30 -3.21
N TYR A 103 -1.02 6.35 -3.58
CA TYR A 103 -0.34 5.29 -4.31
C TYR A 103 0.77 4.68 -3.46
N TRP A 104 1.30 3.53 -3.89
CA TRP A 104 2.39 2.78 -3.23
C TRP A 104 2.10 2.50 -1.77
N THR A 105 1.51 1.34 -1.49
CA THR A 105 1.10 0.97 -0.13
C THR A 105 2.27 0.33 0.63
N LEU A 106 3.24 1.15 1.04
CA LEU A 106 4.47 0.68 1.68
C LEU A 106 4.22 0.04 3.05
N SER A 107 3.39 0.71 3.88
CA SER A 107 3.05 0.24 5.22
C SER A 107 1.82 0.90 5.80
N TYR A 108 1.03 0.12 6.55
CA TYR A 108 -0.14 0.61 7.28
C TYR A 108 -0.42 -0.24 8.52
N ILE A 109 -1.13 0.36 9.49
CA ILE A 109 -1.79 -0.33 10.60
C ILE A 109 -3.23 -0.60 10.19
N LEU A 110 -3.72 -1.81 10.43
CA LEU A 110 -5.07 -2.25 10.12
C LEU A 110 -5.75 -2.79 11.38
N SER A 111 -6.91 -2.25 11.73
CA SER A 111 -7.74 -2.78 12.81
C SER A 111 -8.49 -4.03 12.35
N LYS A 112 -8.96 -4.87 13.29
CA LYS A 112 -9.82 -6.02 12.96
C LYS A 112 -11.04 -5.61 12.15
N ARG A 113 -11.68 -4.52 12.56
CA ARG A 113 -12.87 -3.97 11.89
C ARG A 113 -12.54 -3.50 10.49
N GLY A 114 -11.36 -2.89 10.31
CA GLY A 114 -10.84 -2.54 8.98
C GLY A 114 -10.68 -3.78 8.11
N ALA A 115 -10.04 -4.83 8.61
CA ALA A 115 -9.89 -6.10 7.90
C ALA A 115 -11.24 -6.72 7.51
N GLU A 116 -12.22 -6.73 8.43
CA GLU A 116 -13.58 -7.20 8.14
C GLU A 116 -14.26 -6.38 7.03
N LYS A 117 -14.08 -5.05 7.01
CA LYS A 117 -14.59 -4.18 5.94
C LYS A 117 -13.91 -4.45 4.60
N LEU A 118 -12.58 -4.61 4.59
CA LEU A 118 -11.82 -4.94 3.39
C LEU A 118 -12.21 -6.29 2.81
N LEU A 119 -12.42 -7.31 3.64
CA LEU A 119 -12.88 -8.63 3.16
C LEU A 119 -14.32 -8.60 2.64
N ARG A 120 -15.20 -7.79 3.25
CA ARG A 120 -16.60 -7.62 2.82
C ARG A 120 -16.72 -7.01 1.42
N GLY A 121 -15.72 -6.26 0.97
CA GLY A 121 -15.69 -5.72 -0.40
C GLY A 121 -15.37 -6.76 -1.48
N GLU A 122 -15.17 -8.04 -1.11
CA GLU A 122 -14.88 -9.14 -2.05
C GLU A 122 -13.75 -8.79 -3.05
N PRO A 123 -12.55 -8.47 -2.58
CA PRO A 123 -11.49 -7.94 -3.42
C PRO A 123 -11.06 -8.90 -4.55
N PHE A 124 -11.12 -10.21 -4.30
CA PHE A 124 -10.80 -11.24 -5.29
C PHE A 124 -11.82 -11.35 -6.43
N GLY A 125 -13.06 -10.93 -6.20
CA GLY A 125 -14.11 -10.96 -7.22
C GLY A 125 -13.90 -9.93 -8.34
N HIS A 126 -13.10 -8.90 -8.07
CA HIS A 126 -12.95 -7.73 -8.93
C HIS A 126 -11.51 -7.51 -9.44
N LEU A 127 -10.50 -8.18 -8.84
CA LEU A 127 -9.09 -8.13 -9.24
C LEU A 127 -8.51 -6.71 -9.38
N VAL A 128 -8.90 -5.82 -8.46
CA VAL A 128 -8.38 -4.44 -8.40
C VAL A 128 -7.06 -4.43 -7.65
N PRO A 129 -5.99 -3.77 -8.11
CA PRO A 129 -4.73 -3.61 -7.38
C PRO A 129 -4.91 -3.03 -5.96
N VAL A 130 -4.03 -3.36 -5.01
CA VAL A 130 -4.21 -3.00 -3.59
C VAL A 130 -4.17 -1.49 -3.36
N ASP A 131 -3.29 -0.81 -4.08
CA ASP A 131 -3.12 0.63 -4.11
C ASP A 131 -4.33 1.37 -4.69
N GLU A 132 -5.14 0.71 -5.53
CA GLU A 132 -6.43 1.24 -5.97
C GLU A 132 -7.58 0.81 -5.07
N TYR A 133 -7.52 -0.41 -4.53
CA TYR A 133 -8.55 -0.97 -3.68
C TYR A 133 -8.70 -0.19 -2.37
N LEU A 134 -7.61 0.11 -1.68
CA LEU A 134 -7.70 0.82 -0.40
C LEU A 134 -8.37 2.19 -0.57
N PRO A 135 -7.96 3.07 -1.51
CA PRO A 135 -8.65 4.34 -1.74
C PRO A 135 -10.08 4.22 -2.24
N ILE A 136 -10.44 3.14 -2.92
CA ILE A 136 -11.85 2.85 -3.19
C ILE A 136 -12.57 2.63 -1.86
N MET A 137 -12.06 1.78 -0.98
CA MET A 137 -12.74 1.41 0.26
C MET A 137 -12.88 2.55 1.27
N PHE A 138 -11.99 3.54 1.26
CA PHE A 138 -12.13 4.78 2.04
C PHE A 138 -12.74 5.97 1.24
N ASP A 139 -13.33 5.67 0.07
CA ASP A 139 -14.08 6.59 -0.81
C ASP A 139 -13.31 7.82 -1.31
N ARG A 140 -12.00 7.70 -1.52
CA ARG A 140 -11.14 8.77 -2.05
C ARG A 140 -10.54 8.49 -3.42
N HIS A 141 -10.84 7.34 -4.01
CA HIS A 141 -10.41 7.06 -5.38
C HIS A 141 -11.01 8.07 -6.38
N PRO A 142 -10.19 8.67 -7.28
CA PRO A 142 -10.61 9.74 -8.18
C PRO A 142 -11.55 9.25 -9.29
N GLU A 143 -11.37 8.01 -9.73
CA GLU A 143 -12.14 7.45 -10.85
C GLU A 143 -13.38 6.69 -10.39
N SER A 144 -14.56 7.18 -10.75
CA SER A 144 -15.85 6.59 -10.36
C SER A 144 -16.05 5.17 -10.86
N ARG A 145 -15.59 4.84 -12.08
CA ARG A 145 -15.75 3.49 -12.66
C ARG A 145 -15.13 2.39 -11.80
N TRP A 146 -14.05 2.71 -11.09
CA TRP A 146 -13.36 1.77 -10.20
C TRP A 146 -14.12 1.56 -8.89
N LYS A 147 -14.91 2.55 -8.46
CA LYS A 147 -15.72 2.50 -7.24
C LYS A 147 -17.06 1.79 -7.45
N GLU A 148 -17.58 1.76 -8.67
CA GLU A 148 -18.90 1.17 -9.01
C GLU A 148 -19.10 -0.25 -8.45
N PRO A 149 -18.13 -1.18 -8.52
CA PRO A 149 -18.31 -2.54 -7.99
C PRO A 149 -18.35 -2.60 -6.45
N PHE A 150 -17.95 -1.54 -5.75
CA PHE A 150 -17.79 -1.51 -4.30
C PHE A 150 -18.75 -0.47 -3.69
N PRO A 151 -20.03 -0.81 -3.45
CA PRO A 151 -21.00 0.17 -2.96
C PRO A 151 -20.78 0.56 -1.48
N ASN A 152 -20.17 -0.30 -0.69
CA ASN A 152 -19.88 -0.05 0.73
C ASN A 152 -18.42 0.41 0.88
N ARG A 153 -18.22 1.72 0.99
CA ARG A 153 -16.90 2.38 1.07
C ARG A 153 -16.77 3.14 2.38
N ASP A 154 -16.91 2.42 3.49
CA ASP A 154 -16.98 2.99 4.84
C ASP A 154 -15.69 2.78 5.66
N LEU A 155 -14.56 2.49 5.00
CA LEU A 155 -13.26 2.32 5.66
C LEU A 155 -12.76 3.68 6.17
N LYS A 156 -12.52 3.80 7.47
CA LYS A 156 -11.99 5.03 8.09
C LYS A 156 -10.48 5.02 8.06
N ALA A 157 -9.93 5.68 7.04
CA ALA A 157 -8.48 5.72 6.81
C ALA A 157 -7.87 7.07 7.22
N TYR A 158 -6.66 7.01 7.77
CA TYR A 158 -5.82 8.15 8.13
C TYR A 158 -4.38 7.92 7.67
N SER A 159 -3.55 8.95 7.76
CA SER A 159 -2.12 8.84 7.48
C SER A 159 -1.34 9.58 8.55
N VAL A 160 -0.18 9.04 8.93
CA VAL A 160 0.77 9.80 9.73
C VAL A 160 1.41 10.92 8.90
N ALA A 161 1.69 12.04 9.54
CA ALA A 161 2.39 13.18 8.98
C ALA A 161 3.33 13.76 10.05
N PRO A 162 4.68 13.68 9.87
CA PRO A 162 5.40 13.12 8.73
C PRO A 162 5.31 11.58 8.62
N LEU A 163 5.60 11.04 7.44
CA LEU A 163 5.67 9.58 7.20
C LEU A 163 6.80 8.93 8.01
N MET A 164 6.58 7.68 8.42
CA MET A 164 7.52 6.89 9.24
C MET A 164 8.22 5.79 8.44
N VAL A 165 7.66 5.41 7.28
CA VAL A 165 8.17 4.37 6.39
C VAL A 165 8.33 4.93 4.98
N TYR A 166 9.46 4.62 4.35
CA TYR A 166 9.83 5.07 3.01
C TYR A 166 10.32 3.89 2.17
N PRO A 167 10.29 3.96 0.83
CA PRO A 167 10.90 2.92 0.02
C PRO A 167 12.42 2.97 0.15
N THR A 168 13.08 1.84 -0.12
CA THR A 168 14.55 1.80 -0.21
C THR A 168 15.08 2.60 -1.41
N HIS A 169 14.34 2.60 -2.52
CA HIS A 169 14.63 3.35 -3.73
C HIS A 169 13.35 3.96 -4.30
N TYR A 170 13.41 5.20 -4.76
CA TYR A 170 12.32 5.83 -5.50
C TYR A 170 12.40 5.51 -7.00
N THR A 171 11.27 5.59 -7.71
CA THR A 171 11.24 5.43 -9.17
C THR A 171 12.23 6.38 -9.84
N GLY A 172 13.08 5.81 -10.69
CA GLY A 172 14.12 6.55 -11.41
C GLY A 172 15.47 6.63 -10.69
N GLU A 173 15.57 6.15 -9.44
CA GLU A 173 16.86 6.04 -8.75
C GLU A 173 17.68 4.85 -9.26
N ALA A 174 19.00 4.99 -9.22
CA ALA A 174 19.90 3.90 -9.58
C ALA A 174 19.69 2.70 -8.63
N GLY A 175 19.44 1.53 -9.19
CA GLY A 175 19.14 0.32 -8.40
C GLY A 175 17.64 0.11 -8.11
N TYR A 176 16.75 1.02 -8.54
CA TYR A 176 15.31 0.78 -8.51
C TYR A 176 14.95 -0.39 -9.44
N ILE A 177 14.32 -1.42 -8.88
CA ILE A 177 13.78 -2.58 -9.59
C ILE A 177 12.30 -2.64 -9.26
N SER A 178 11.46 -2.64 -10.29
CA SER A 178 10.01 -2.82 -10.13
C SER A 178 9.53 -3.92 -11.05
N ASP A 179 8.71 -4.81 -10.49
CA ASP A 179 8.00 -5.87 -11.20
C ASP A 179 6.64 -5.40 -11.78
N THR A 180 6.23 -4.16 -11.48
CA THR A 180 4.91 -3.60 -11.83
C THR A 180 4.96 -2.42 -12.80
N GLU A 181 6.03 -1.63 -12.80
CA GLU A 181 6.14 -0.38 -13.58
C GLU A 181 6.49 -0.62 -15.07
N SER A 182 6.98 -1.81 -15.44
CA SER A 182 7.44 -2.13 -16.81
C SER A 182 6.40 -2.83 -17.69
N SER A 183 5.11 -2.60 -17.47
CA SER A 183 4.06 -3.23 -18.28
C SER A 183 3.86 -2.50 -19.61
N GLU A 184 3.91 -3.23 -20.73
CA GLU A 184 3.51 -2.69 -22.04
C GLU A 184 2.02 -2.30 -22.01
N ILE A 185 1.72 -1.04 -22.32
CA ILE A 185 0.34 -0.58 -22.46
C ILE A 185 -0.23 -1.26 -23.71
N VAL A 186 -1.12 -2.23 -23.52
CA VAL A 186 -1.84 -2.85 -24.64
C VAL A 186 -2.72 -1.78 -25.30
N PRO A 187 -2.44 -1.39 -26.56
CA PRO A 187 -3.23 -0.38 -27.25
C PRO A 187 -4.70 -0.80 -27.34
N ASP A 188 -5.63 0.15 -27.22
CA ASP A 188 -7.08 -0.12 -27.22
C ASP A 188 -7.57 -0.84 -28.49
N ILE A 189 -6.77 -0.82 -29.55
CA ILE A 189 -7.01 -1.54 -30.81
C ILE A 189 -7.05 -3.06 -30.56
N ILE A 190 -6.26 -3.59 -29.62
CA ILE A 190 -6.22 -5.02 -29.28
C ILE A 190 -7.39 -5.42 -28.36
N LYS A 191 -7.84 -4.54 -27.46
CA LYS A 191 -9.01 -4.80 -26.59
C LYS A 191 -10.31 -5.03 -27.39
N ASN A 192 -10.46 -4.31 -28.50
CA ASN A 192 -11.62 -4.45 -29.39
C ASN A 192 -11.52 -5.65 -30.35
N ALA A 193 -10.31 -6.17 -30.58
CA ALA A 193 -10.10 -7.38 -31.38
C ALA A 193 -10.43 -8.65 -30.57
N ALA A 194 -10.00 -8.71 -29.30
CA ALA A 194 -10.30 -9.83 -28.40
C ALA A 194 -11.81 -10.00 -28.12
N ALA A 195 -12.57 -8.89 -28.09
CA ALA A 195 -14.04 -8.93 -27.98
C ALA A 195 -14.74 -9.47 -29.26
N LYS A 196 -14.03 -9.61 -30.39
CA LYS A 196 -14.58 -10.06 -31.68
C LYS A 196 -14.17 -11.47 -32.09
N GLU A 197 -13.20 -12.11 -31.44
CA GLU A 197 -12.75 -13.48 -31.76
C GLU A 197 -13.62 -14.60 -31.17
N GLY A 198 -14.92 -14.34 -30.96
CA GLY A 198 -15.93 -15.36 -30.68
C GLY A 198 -16.49 -16.08 -31.92
N LYS A 199 -15.95 -15.83 -33.12
CA LYS A 199 -16.34 -16.55 -34.35
C LYS A 199 -15.12 -16.91 -35.19
N ALA A 200 -14.94 -18.22 -35.35
CA ALA A 200 -13.90 -18.85 -36.14
C ALA A 200 -13.88 -18.36 -37.60
N ASP A 201 -12.71 -17.99 -38.11
CA ASP A 201 -12.21 -18.50 -39.40
C ASP A 201 -10.68 -18.37 -39.52
N LYS A 202 -10.11 -19.26 -40.33
CA LYS A 202 -8.67 -19.50 -40.55
C LYS A 202 -8.00 -18.35 -41.32
N GLY A 203 -6.77 -18.00 -40.91
CA GLY A 203 -5.82 -17.34 -41.81
C GLY A 203 -4.84 -16.42 -41.10
N SER A 204 -3.64 -16.91 -40.85
CA SER A 204 -2.49 -16.14 -40.36
C SER A 204 -2.03 -15.10 -41.38
N LYS A 205 -1.98 -13.82 -40.98
CA LYS A 205 -1.08 -12.82 -41.56
C LYS A 205 -0.51 -11.95 -40.44
N GLU A 206 0.81 -11.91 -40.36
CA GLU A 206 1.56 -10.93 -39.57
C GLU A 206 1.26 -9.52 -40.09
N VAL A 207 1.01 -8.60 -39.15
CA VAL A 207 0.86 -7.17 -39.44
C VAL A 207 2.01 -6.48 -38.72
N GLU A 208 3.04 -6.07 -39.46
CA GLU A 208 4.05 -5.12 -38.98
C GLU A 208 3.41 -3.74 -38.85
N ILE A 209 3.56 -3.11 -37.68
CA ILE A 209 3.13 -1.72 -37.46
C ILE A 209 4.37 -0.94 -37.04
N GLU A 210 4.81 -0.01 -37.90
CA GLU A 210 5.97 0.85 -37.65
C GLU A 210 5.69 1.85 -36.51
N ASP A 211 6.60 1.86 -35.53
CA ASP A 211 6.64 2.76 -34.38
C ASP A 211 6.88 4.22 -34.77
N LYS A 212 5.85 5.07 -34.66
CA LYS A 212 6.02 6.52 -34.54
C LYS A 212 4.98 7.16 -33.63
N ILE A 213 5.10 6.95 -32.32
CA ILE A 213 4.50 7.86 -31.34
C ILE A 213 5.53 8.17 -30.25
N LYS A 214 6.20 9.32 -30.38
CA LYS A 214 6.96 9.91 -29.26
C LYS A 214 5.96 10.55 -28.30
N ILE A 215 5.86 10.01 -27.09
CA ILE A 215 5.18 10.66 -25.97
C ILE A 215 6.27 11.19 -25.05
N GLU A 216 6.45 12.52 -25.00
CA GLU A 216 7.34 13.17 -24.04
C GLU A 216 6.68 13.19 -22.65
N LEU A 217 7.32 12.53 -21.69
CA LEU A 217 7.03 12.67 -20.26
C LEU A 217 7.58 14.01 -19.75
N PRO A 218 6.83 14.77 -18.93
CA PRO A 218 7.32 16.04 -18.39
C PRO A 218 8.47 15.84 -17.40
N ALA A 219 9.46 16.74 -17.45
CA ALA A 219 10.68 16.68 -16.65
C ALA A 219 10.41 16.80 -15.13
N MET A 220 11.11 15.96 -14.36
CA MET A 220 11.21 16.02 -12.90
C MET A 220 11.92 17.32 -12.49
N GLY A 221 11.23 18.16 -11.71
CA GLY A 221 11.82 19.34 -11.07
C GLY A 221 12.62 18.97 -9.81
N GLU A 222 13.78 19.61 -9.67
CA GLU A 222 14.85 19.42 -8.68
C GLU A 222 14.36 19.33 -7.22
N THR A 223 14.86 18.33 -6.48
CA THR A 223 14.75 18.27 -5.01
C THR A 223 16.08 18.71 -4.36
N GLY A 224 15.97 19.51 -3.30
CA GLY A 224 17.10 20.06 -2.53
C GLY A 224 18.03 19.03 -1.89
N PRO A 225 19.09 19.48 -1.18
CA PRO A 225 20.26 18.67 -0.91
C PRO A 225 19.96 17.49 0.01
N ILE A 226 20.41 16.33 -0.45
CA ILE A 226 20.41 15.04 0.24
C ILE A 226 21.42 15.12 1.40
N VAL A 227 20.95 14.91 2.63
CA VAL A 227 21.81 14.48 3.72
C VAL A 227 21.95 12.97 3.62
N ASP A 228 23.18 12.51 3.46
CA ASP A 228 23.57 11.12 3.25
C ASP A 228 23.29 10.31 4.54
N ALA A 229 22.11 9.69 4.61
CA ALA A 229 21.77 8.75 5.66
C ALA A 229 22.16 7.34 5.17
N THR A 230 23.28 6.89 5.71
CA THR A 230 23.89 5.54 5.61
C THR A 230 22.89 4.42 5.31
N SER A 231 23.17 3.67 4.23
CA SER A 231 22.48 2.43 3.89
C SER A 231 22.57 1.43 5.04
N THR A 232 21.43 1.19 5.69
CA THR A 232 21.34 0.24 6.81
C THR A 232 21.11 -1.16 6.24
N SER A 233 21.88 -2.15 6.68
CA SER A 233 21.83 -3.51 6.10
C SER A 233 20.51 -4.22 6.40
N ALA A 234 20.10 -5.16 5.55
CA ALA A 234 18.90 -5.98 5.76
C ALA A 234 18.91 -6.79 7.08
N ALA A 235 20.09 -7.03 7.69
CA ALA A 235 20.19 -7.66 9.01
C ALA A 235 19.80 -6.69 10.13
N THR A 236 20.20 -5.42 10.03
CA THR A 236 19.88 -4.37 10.99
C THR A 236 18.40 -4.01 10.94
N GLN A 237 17.79 -3.95 9.75
CA GLN A 237 16.34 -3.77 9.60
C GLN A 237 15.54 -4.90 10.30
N ARG A 238 16.05 -6.13 10.29
CA ARG A 238 15.40 -7.27 10.98
C ARG A 238 15.46 -7.12 12.50
N GLU A 239 16.56 -6.63 13.04
CA GLU A 239 16.69 -6.36 14.49
C GLU A 239 15.80 -5.21 14.93
N GLU A 240 15.66 -4.17 14.10
CA GLU A 240 14.73 -3.06 14.35
C GLU A 240 13.27 -3.55 14.37
N ILE A 241 12.84 -4.35 13.38
CA ILE A 241 11.47 -4.90 13.34
C ILE A 241 11.18 -5.82 14.54
N ALA A 242 12.15 -6.62 14.96
CA ALA A 242 12.02 -7.44 16.16
C ALA A 242 11.95 -6.61 17.45
N THR A 243 12.60 -5.44 17.50
CA THR A 243 12.53 -4.51 18.63
C THR A 243 11.17 -3.82 18.68
N ILE A 244 10.68 -3.35 17.53
CA ILE A 244 9.34 -2.78 17.34
C ILE A 244 8.26 -3.74 17.84
N SER A 245 8.42 -5.04 17.58
CA SER A 245 7.55 -6.10 18.12
C SER A 245 7.33 -5.98 19.62
N ASN A 246 8.42 -5.88 20.37
CA ASN A 246 8.40 -5.97 21.81
C ASN A 246 7.84 -4.69 22.43
N GLU A 247 8.06 -3.54 21.79
CA GLU A 247 7.49 -2.26 22.24
C GLU A 247 5.99 -2.16 21.93
N PHE A 248 5.56 -2.55 20.72
CA PHE A 248 4.16 -2.51 20.33
C PHE A 248 3.27 -3.44 21.18
N HIS A 249 3.85 -4.53 21.70
CA HIS A 249 3.18 -5.47 22.61
C HIS A 249 2.95 -4.96 24.02
N VAL A 250 3.76 -4.01 24.47
CA VAL A 250 3.68 -3.49 25.84
C VAL A 250 2.67 -2.36 25.95
N GLU A 251 2.37 -1.70 24.83
CA GLU A 251 1.49 -0.53 24.78
C GLU A 251 0.04 -0.82 24.34
N LEU A 252 -0.28 -2.06 23.93
CA LEU A 252 -1.64 -2.54 23.59
C LEU A 252 -2.14 -3.61 24.55
#